data_AF-A0A849QFH8-F1
#
_entry.id   AF-A0A849QFH8-F1
#
_cell.length_a   1.000
_cell.length_b   1.000
_cell.length_c   1.000
_cell.angle_alpha   90.00
_cell.angle_beta   90.00
_cell.angle_gamma   90.00
#
_symmetry.space_group_name_H-M   'P 1'
#
loop_
_entity.id
_entity.type
_entity.pdbx_description
1 polymer ?
#
loop_
_entity_poly.entity_id
_entity_poly.type
_entity_poly.pdbx_seq_one_letter_code
_entity_poly.pdbx_strand_id
1 'polypeptide(L)'
;MAFFGTNGVRGIANEYITPQLAVDVAKSLGTYMGSKGTIAIGRDTRMSGDMLKSAAIAGALSAGLTVIDLGTAPVPAVQYYVRDHADAGIMITASHNPREYNGIKLIAGDGSEFSREGESEVEKIYYSKQFASANWDKTGDLRTANDANEYYIQGVIDHVDAENIREKRLKVVADTGCGAGSVTLPFMLQRLGCEVITINAQLDGTFPWRNPEPTPDVLTELAEIVRTTGADMGVAQDGDADRAVFVDENGDFIDEEVLLAMMAKYILSRKKGVIVTPV
;
A
#
# COMPACT_ATOMS: atom_id res chain seq x y z
N MET A 1 -1.31 22.54 12.69
CA MET A 1 -1.12 21.13 12.31
C MET A 1 -1.16 21.09 10.80
N ALA A 2 -0.22 20.42 10.14
CA ALA A 2 -0.24 20.24 8.69
C ALA A 2 -1.39 19.31 8.31
N PHE A 3 -2.07 19.57 7.19
CA PHE A 3 -3.14 18.74 6.66
C PHE A 3 -2.62 17.35 6.25
N PHE A 4 -1.48 17.32 5.55
CA PHE A 4 -0.73 16.10 5.30
C PHE A 4 0.25 15.83 6.45
N GLY A 5 0.08 14.70 7.12
CA GLY A 5 0.95 14.24 8.21
C GLY A 5 2.19 13.52 7.69
N THR A 6 2.75 12.60 8.47
CA THR A 6 3.92 11.82 8.05
C THR A 6 3.65 10.99 6.80
N ASN A 7 2.48 10.33 6.74
CA ASN A 7 2.09 9.41 5.66
C ASN A 7 0.67 9.74 5.19
N GLY A 8 0.49 10.93 4.61
CA GLY A 8 -0.79 11.43 4.09
C GLY A 8 -1.71 12.07 5.14
N VAL A 9 -2.97 12.32 4.76
CA VAL A 9 -4.04 12.80 5.66
C VAL A 9 -4.82 11.61 6.21
N ARG A 10 -5.02 11.54 7.54
CA ARG A 10 -5.67 10.40 8.22
C ARG A 10 -6.63 10.85 9.30
N GLY A 11 -7.62 10.04 9.59
CA GLY A 11 -8.57 10.26 10.68
C GLY A 11 -9.75 9.30 10.60
N ILE A 12 -10.70 9.44 11.53
CA ILE A 12 -11.90 8.61 11.58
C ILE A 12 -12.75 8.88 10.33
N ALA A 13 -13.14 7.79 9.65
CA ALA A 13 -13.99 7.86 8.47
C ALA A 13 -15.38 8.42 8.82
N ASN A 14 -15.93 9.25 7.93
CA ASN A 14 -17.18 10.00 8.13
C ASN A 14 -17.19 11.05 9.24
N GLU A 15 -16.10 11.20 10.00
CA GLU A 15 -15.92 12.32 10.94
C GLU A 15 -14.96 13.35 10.37
N TYR A 16 -13.67 12.98 10.24
CA TYR A 16 -12.65 13.84 9.64
C TYR A 16 -12.44 13.47 8.17
N ILE A 17 -12.29 12.18 7.88
CA ILE A 17 -12.10 11.67 6.51
C ILE A 17 -13.46 11.41 5.88
N THR A 18 -13.95 12.42 5.17
CA THR A 18 -15.27 12.43 4.54
C THR A 18 -15.17 12.25 3.02
N PRO A 19 -16.25 11.85 2.34
CA PRO A 19 -16.31 11.85 0.87
C PRO A 19 -15.96 13.23 0.26
N GLN A 20 -16.43 14.32 0.88
CA GLN A 20 -16.13 15.66 0.38
C GLN A 20 -14.64 15.99 0.48
N LEU A 21 -13.97 15.59 1.56
CA LEU A 21 -12.53 15.73 1.69
C LEU A 21 -11.79 14.98 0.57
N ALA A 22 -12.21 13.75 0.26
CA ALA A 22 -11.60 12.97 -0.83
C ALA A 22 -11.80 13.61 -2.21
N VAL A 23 -13.00 14.15 -2.50
CA VAL A 23 -13.28 14.92 -3.72
C VAL A 23 -12.35 16.13 -3.82
N ASP A 24 -12.24 16.90 -2.74
CA ASP A 24 -11.46 18.14 -2.71
C ASP A 24 -9.95 17.87 -2.84
N VAL A 25 -9.44 16.80 -2.22
CA VAL A 25 -8.03 16.38 -2.38
C VAL A 25 -7.75 15.99 -3.82
N ALA A 26 -8.62 15.19 -4.44
CA ALA A 26 -8.45 14.77 -5.83
C ALA A 26 -8.53 15.95 -6.82
N LYS A 27 -9.44 16.91 -6.59
CA LYS A 27 -9.49 18.17 -7.35
C LYS A 27 -8.25 19.03 -7.15
N SER A 28 -7.72 19.06 -5.94
CA SER A 28 -6.49 19.80 -5.63
C SER A 28 -5.29 19.23 -6.37
N LEU A 29 -5.17 17.89 -6.40
CA LEU A 29 -4.17 17.20 -7.22
C LEU A 29 -4.35 17.49 -8.71
N GLY A 30 -5.58 17.41 -9.23
CA GLY A 30 -5.85 17.73 -10.64
C GLY A 30 -5.54 19.18 -11.00
N THR A 31 -5.75 20.12 -10.09
CA THR A 31 -5.37 21.53 -10.28
C THR A 31 -3.86 21.70 -10.28
N TYR A 32 -3.16 21.06 -9.33
CA TYR A 32 -1.70 21.05 -9.24
C TYR A 32 -1.05 20.50 -10.53
N MET A 33 -1.64 19.46 -11.12
CA MET A 33 -1.19 18.86 -12.38
C MET A 33 -1.57 19.67 -13.63
N GLY A 34 -2.29 20.79 -13.49
CA GLY A 34 -2.75 21.62 -14.60
C GLY A 34 -3.90 21.01 -15.42
N SER A 35 -4.75 20.21 -14.77
CA SER A 35 -6.00 19.64 -15.32
C SER A 35 -5.79 18.71 -16.52
N LYS A 36 -4.65 18.01 -16.52
CA LYS A 36 -4.26 17.04 -17.53
C LYS A 36 -3.37 15.97 -16.91
N GLY A 37 -3.30 14.82 -17.55
CA GLY A 37 -2.51 13.68 -17.10
C GLY A 37 -3.38 12.54 -16.58
N THR A 38 -2.68 11.48 -16.20
CA THR A 38 -3.25 10.22 -15.74
C THR A 38 -2.90 10.03 -14.28
N ILE A 39 -3.88 9.68 -13.45
CA ILE A 39 -3.63 9.26 -12.07
C ILE A 39 -4.11 7.83 -11.84
N ALA A 40 -3.37 7.08 -11.04
CA ALA A 40 -3.83 5.77 -10.57
C ALA A 40 -4.39 5.87 -9.15
N ILE A 41 -5.53 5.24 -8.89
CA ILE A 41 -6.17 5.26 -7.57
C ILE A 41 -6.36 3.83 -7.08
N GLY A 42 -5.80 3.54 -5.90
CA GLY A 42 -5.98 2.27 -5.20
C GLY A 42 -6.50 2.48 -3.78
N ARG A 43 -6.85 1.37 -3.11
CA ARG A 43 -7.22 1.37 -1.69
C ARG A 43 -6.81 0.08 -1.00
N ASP A 44 -6.73 0.13 0.33
CA ASP A 44 -6.65 -1.06 1.18
C ASP A 44 -8.04 -1.72 1.40
N THR A 45 -8.15 -2.61 2.39
CA THR A 45 -9.39 -3.37 2.67
C THR A 45 -10.37 -2.66 3.58
N ARG A 46 -10.08 -1.46 4.08
CA ARG A 46 -10.93 -0.74 5.05
C ARG A 46 -12.34 -0.54 4.51
N MET A 47 -13.35 -0.72 5.38
CA MET A 47 -14.77 -0.66 5.03
C MET A 47 -15.20 0.66 4.35
N SER A 48 -14.61 1.79 4.75
CA SER A 48 -14.88 3.11 4.16
C SER A 48 -14.16 3.36 2.82
N GLY A 49 -13.33 2.42 2.37
CA GLY A 49 -12.45 2.56 1.21
C GLY A 49 -13.21 2.73 -0.11
N ASP A 50 -14.26 1.94 -0.37
CA ASP A 50 -15.04 2.07 -1.62
C ASP A 50 -15.70 3.44 -1.76
N MET A 51 -16.24 3.96 -0.66
CA MET A 51 -16.84 5.29 -0.60
C MET A 51 -15.81 6.38 -0.90
N LEU A 52 -14.66 6.36 -0.21
CA LEU A 52 -13.62 7.37 -0.37
C LEU A 52 -12.92 7.29 -1.74
N LYS A 53 -12.68 6.08 -2.24
CA LYS A 53 -12.13 5.85 -3.59
C LYS A 53 -13.06 6.41 -4.65
N SER A 54 -14.36 6.10 -4.57
CA SER A 54 -15.36 6.61 -5.52
C SER A 54 -15.42 8.15 -5.51
N ALA A 55 -15.33 8.75 -4.32
CA ALA A 55 -15.29 10.20 -4.15
C ALA A 55 -14.00 10.83 -4.76
N ALA A 56 -12.84 10.21 -4.53
CA ALA A 56 -11.58 10.65 -5.13
C ALA A 56 -11.61 10.53 -6.66
N ILE A 57 -12.12 9.42 -7.20
CA ILE A 57 -12.33 9.22 -8.64
C ILE A 57 -13.21 10.34 -9.20
N ALA A 58 -14.38 10.60 -8.60
CA ALA A 58 -15.28 11.65 -9.06
C ALA A 58 -14.62 13.05 -9.04
N GLY A 59 -13.86 13.36 -7.98
CA GLY A 59 -13.11 14.60 -7.88
C GLY A 59 -12.08 14.76 -9.01
N ALA A 60 -11.28 13.74 -9.27
CA ALA A 60 -10.26 13.75 -10.32
C ALA A 60 -10.85 13.87 -11.73
N LEU A 61 -11.90 13.10 -12.04
CA LEU A 61 -12.60 13.17 -13.33
C LEU A 61 -13.19 14.57 -13.56
N SER A 62 -13.78 15.17 -12.50
CA SER A 62 -14.33 16.53 -12.59
C SER A 62 -13.27 17.61 -12.79
N ALA A 63 -12.01 17.34 -12.46
CA ALA A 63 -10.86 18.20 -12.73
C ALA A 63 -10.21 17.93 -14.11
N GLY A 64 -10.78 17.03 -14.92
CA GLY A 64 -10.32 16.71 -16.28
C GLY A 64 -9.20 15.66 -16.37
N LEU A 65 -8.90 14.96 -15.27
CA LEU A 65 -7.86 13.92 -15.25
C LEU A 65 -8.37 12.59 -15.82
N THR A 66 -7.49 11.83 -16.47
CA THR A 66 -7.72 10.39 -16.69
C THR A 66 -7.44 9.63 -15.39
N VAL A 67 -8.32 8.73 -15.00
CA VAL A 67 -8.19 7.94 -13.78
C VAL A 67 -8.09 6.46 -14.13
N ILE A 68 -7.10 5.78 -13.54
CA ILE A 68 -6.98 4.32 -13.56
C ILE A 68 -7.33 3.79 -12.16
N ASP A 69 -8.48 3.14 -12.03
CA ASP A 69 -8.88 2.46 -10.80
C ASP A 69 -8.16 1.10 -10.70
N LEU A 70 -7.36 0.93 -9.65
CA LEU A 70 -6.57 -0.27 -9.37
C LEU A 70 -7.27 -1.22 -8.38
N GLY A 71 -8.46 -0.86 -7.87
CA GLY A 71 -9.19 -1.69 -6.92
C GLY A 71 -8.49 -1.84 -5.56
N THR A 72 -8.50 -3.06 -5.03
CA THR A 72 -7.78 -3.40 -3.78
C THR A 72 -6.35 -3.74 -4.13
N ALA A 73 -5.38 -3.01 -3.57
CA ALA A 73 -3.97 -3.26 -3.81
C ALA A 73 -3.13 -2.77 -2.62
N PRO A 74 -2.00 -3.43 -2.30
CA PRO A 74 -1.00 -2.87 -1.38
C PRO A 74 -0.51 -1.49 -1.83
N VAL A 75 -0.08 -0.65 -0.89
CA VAL A 75 0.60 0.62 -1.23
C VAL A 75 1.77 0.40 -2.19
N PRO A 76 2.71 -0.54 -1.96
CA PRO A 76 3.83 -0.72 -2.87
C PRO A 76 3.39 -1.17 -4.26
N ALA A 77 2.26 -1.88 -4.40
CA ALA A 77 1.71 -2.25 -5.70
C ALA A 77 1.16 -1.03 -6.45
N VAL A 78 0.44 -0.14 -5.76
CA VAL A 78 -0.04 1.13 -6.34
C VAL A 78 1.15 2.03 -6.73
N GLN A 79 2.14 2.16 -5.86
CA GLN A 79 3.36 2.94 -6.14
C GLN A 79 4.12 2.42 -7.35
N TYR A 80 4.32 1.10 -7.43
CA TYR A 80 5.00 0.45 -8.55
C TYR A 80 4.23 0.65 -9.87
N TYR A 81 2.89 0.57 -9.82
CA TYR A 81 2.05 0.83 -10.99
C TYR A 81 2.12 2.30 -11.44
N VAL A 82 2.10 3.26 -10.50
CA VAL A 82 2.18 4.69 -10.82
C VAL A 82 3.47 4.99 -11.58
N ARG A 83 4.62 4.52 -11.07
CA ARG A 83 5.94 4.76 -11.70
C ARG A 83 5.96 4.50 -13.20
N ASP A 84 5.25 3.46 -13.66
CA ASP A 84 5.34 2.99 -15.04
C ASP A 84 4.12 3.36 -15.90
N HIS A 85 2.99 3.75 -15.28
CA HIS A 85 1.70 3.88 -15.98
C HIS A 85 0.91 5.16 -15.66
N ALA A 86 1.34 6.00 -14.72
CA ALA A 86 0.62 7.21 -14.34
C ALA A 86 1.56 8.38 -13.99
N ASP A 87 1.02 9.60 -14.01
CA ASP A 87 1.76 10.81 -13.68
C ASP A 87 1.74 11.11 -12.16
N ALA A 88 0.77 10.54 -11.44
CA ALA A 88 0.65 10.56 -9.99
C ALA A 88 -0.32 9.46 -9.52
N GLY A 89 -0.50 9.31 -8.21
CA GLY A 89 -1.49 8.41 -7.64
C GLY A 89 -2.10 8.89 -6.34
N ILE A 90 -3.23 8.26 -6.01
CA ILE A 90 -3.94 8.43 -4.74
C ILE A 90 -4.12 7.04 -4.13
N MET A 91 -3.69 6.87 -2.88
CA MET A 91 -3.92 5.64 -2.13
C MET A 91 -4.84 5.91 -0.95
N ILE A 92 -6.00 5.24 -0.93
CA ILE A 92 -6.97 5.34 0.17
C ILE A 92 -6.62 4.31 1.22
N THR A 93 -6.06 4.77 2.34
CA THR A 93 -5.63 3.92 3.45
C THR A 93 -5.32 4.74 4.70
N ALA A 94 -5.41 4.10 5.87
CA ALA A 94 -4.76 4.57 7.09
C ALA A 94 -3.69 3.58 7.62
N SER A 95 -3.11 2.76 6.75
CA SER A 95 -2.04 1.80 7.06
C SER A 95 -2.38 0.95 8.28
N HIS A 96 -1.72 1.18 9.41
CA HIS A 96 -1.86 0.40 10.63
C HIS A 96 -2.84 0.94 11.66
N ASN A 97 -3.43 2.11 11.42
CA ASN A 97 -4.37 2.71 12.36
C ASN A 97 -5.59 1.79 12.62
N PRO A 98 -6.31 1.96 13.74
CA PRO A 98 -7.52 1.19 14.04
C PRO A 98 -8.57 1.19 12.91
N ARG A 99 -9.49 0.24 12.95
CA ARG A 99 -10.44 -0.09 11.85
C ARG A 99 -11.33 1.08 11.41
N GLU A 100 -11.65 2.00 12.31
CA GLU A 100 -12.48 3.18 12.08
C GLU A 100 -11.75 4.29 11.32
N TYR A 101 -10.41 4.24 11.27
CA TYR A 101 -9.61 5.21 10.54
C TYR A 101 -9.63 4.92 9.05
N ASN A 102 -9.46 5.96 8.25
CA ASN A 102 -8.99 5.86 6.87
C ASN A 102 -8.16 7.10 6.53
N GLY A 103 -7.76 7.27 5.29
CA GLY A 103 -6.89 8.35 4.90
C GLY A 103 -6.60 8.38 3.41
N ILE A 104 -5.77 9.34 3.02
CA ILE A 104 -5.38 9.59 1.64
C ILE A 104 -3.89 9.87 1.61
N LYS A 105 -3.12 9.03 0.91
CA LYS A 105 -1.71 9.25 0.55
C LYS A 105 -1.64 9.73 -0.91
N LEU A 106 -0.73 10.66 -1.21
CA LEU A 106 -0.42 11.07 -2.58
C LEU A 106 0.90 10.43 -3.02
N ILE A 107 0.94 9.96 -4.27
CA ILE A 107 2.07 9.23 -4.86
C ILE A 107 2.57 9.99 -6.09
N ALA A 108 3.85 10.34 -6.12
CA ALA A 108 4.47 11.07 -7.22
C ALA A 108 4.62 10.17 -8.45
N GLY A 109 4.84 10.76 -9.63
CA GLY A 109 4.92 10.03 -10.91
C GLY A 109 6.10 9.06 -11.01
N ASP A 110 7.10 9.14 -10.14
CA ASP A 110 8.19 8.15 -10.03
C ASP A 110 7.84 6.99 -9.07
N GLY A 111 6.62 6.99 -8.52
CA GLY A 111 6.12 6.01 -7.56
C GLY A 111 6.49 6.31 -6.11
N SER A 112 7.28 7.35 -5.81
CA SER A 112 7.55 7.71 -4.42
C SER A 112 6.34 8.37 -3.75
N GLU A 113 6.38 8.54 -2.44
CA GLU A 113 5.46 9.48 -1.78
C GLU A 113 5.70 10.91 -2.30
N PHE A 114 4.67 11.75 -2.25
CA PHE A 114 4.83 13.17 -2.58
C PHE A 114 5.90 13.82 -1.70
N SER A 115 6.70 14.72 -2.28
CA SER A 115 7.61 15.54 -1.49
C SER A 115 6.82 16.50 -0.59
N ARG A 116 7.45 17.00 0.48
CA ARG A 116 6.83 17.99 1.38
C ARG A 116 6.42 19.26 0.65
N GLU A 117 7.20 19.68 -0.33
CA GLU A 117 6.88 20.83 -1.19
C GLU A 117 5.64 20.54 -2.03
N GLY A 118 5.56 19.36 -2.66
CA GLY A 118 4.40 18.93 -3.43
C GLY A 118 3.13 18.84 -2.58
N GLU A 119 3.21 18.23 -1.39
CA GLU A 119 2.09 18.18 -0.43
C GLU A 119 1.64 19.60 -0.05
N SER A 120 2.57 20.51 0.20
CA SER A 120 2.26 21.90 0.57
C SER A 120 1.54 22.66 -0.55
N GLU A 121 1.92 22.48 -1.81
CA GLU A 121 1.22 23.09 -2.93
C GLU A 121 -0.22 22.55 -3.09
N VAL A 122 -0.40 21.24 -2.95
CA VAL A 122 -1.74 20.61 -2.97
C VAL A 122 -2.58 21.10 -1.79
N GLU A 123 -2.00 21.22 -0.60
CA GLU A 123 -2.64 21.74 0.61
C GLU A 123 -3.11 23.19 0.43
N LYS A 124 -2.28 24.06 -0.18
CA LYS A 124 -2.67 25.44 -0.50
C LYS A 124 -3.90 25.48 -1.41
N ILE A 125 -3.96 24.64 -2.44
CA ILE A 125 -5.11 24.55 -3.34
C ILE A 125 -6.33 24.05 -2.56
N TYR A 126 -6.17 23.01 -1.75
CA TYR A 126 -7.24 22.43 -0.92
C TYR A 126 -7.89 23.47 -0.01
N TYR A 127 -7.11 24.32 0.66
CA TYR A 127 -7.65 25.35 1.55
C TYR A 127 -8.21 26.55 0.81
N SER A 128 -7.60 26.96 -0.31
CA SER A 128 -8.11 28.07 -1.12
C SER A 128 -9.45 27.75 -1.80
N LYS A 129 -9.76 26.45 -1.96
CA LYS A 129 -10.91 25.93 -2.72
C LYS A 129 -10.96 26.40 -4.18
N GLN A 130 -9.83 26.88 -4.71
CA GLN A 130 -9.67 27.26 -6.10
C GLN A 130 -9.35 26.02 -6.95
N PHE A 131 -10.37 25.22 -7.19
CA PHE A 131 -10.24 23.99 -7.97
C PHE A 131 -10.42 24.25 -9.45
N ALA A 132 -9.60 23.59 -10.26
CA ALA A 132 -9.94 23.36 -11.65
C ALA A 132 -11.25 22.57 -11.75
N SER A 133 -12.12 23.00 -12.67
CA SER A 133 -13.32 22.28 -13.05
C SER A 133 -13.29 22.15 -14.56
N ALA A 134 -13.32 20.92 -15.04
CA ALA A 134 -13.42 20.67 -16.48
C ALA A 134 -14.77 21.16 -17.01
N ASN A 135 -14.77 21.60 -18.27
CA ASN A 135 -16.01 21.73 -19.04
C ASN A 135 -16.61 20.33 -19.25
N TRP A 136 -17.93 20.23 -19.47
CA TRP A 136 -18.63 18.95 -19.60
C TRP A 136 -18.02 18.06 -20.70
N ASP A 137 -17.55 18.67 -21.80
CA ASP A 137 -16.91 18.01 -22.95
C ASP A 137 -15.42 17.66 -22.72
N LYS A 138 -14.88 18.05 -21.56
CA LYS A 138 -13.52 17.77 -21.07
C LYS A 138 -13.51 17.01 -19.75
N THR A 139 -14.65 16.45 -19.35
CA THR A 139 -14.73 15.55 -18.19
C THR A 139 -13.72 14.41 -18.40
N GLY A 140 -12.99 14.07 -17.35
CA GLY A 140 -11.96 13.03 -17.40
C GLY A 140 -12.51 11.64 -17.75
N ASP A 141 -11.61 10.75 -18.17
CA ASP A 141 -11.92 9.36 -18.48
C ASP A 141 -11.60 8.42 -17.31
N LEU A 142 -12.47 7.43 -17.07
CA LEU A 142 -12.23 6.37 -16.09
C LEU A 142 -11.85 5.06 -16.79
N ARG A 143 -10.76 4.45 -16.34
CA ARG A 143 -10.31 3.11 -16.73
C ARG A 143 -10.16 2.26 -15.48
N THR A 144 -10.19 0.94 -15.65
CA THR A 144 -9.92 -0.02 -14.59
C THR A 144 -8.76 -0.91 -15.02
N ALA A 145 -7.79 -1.12 -14.13
CA ALA A 145 -6.70 -2.06 -14.33
C ALA A 145 -6.84 -3.21 -13.31
N ASN A 146 -7.12 -4.41 -13.81
CA ASN A 146 -7.33 -5.60 -12.98
C ASN A 146 -6.04 -6.40 -12.74
N ASP A 147 -4.94 -6.00 -13.38
CA ASP A 147 -3.64 -6.67 -13.39
C ASP A 147 -2.59 -5.96 -12.52
N ALA A 148 -2.93 -4.87 -11.83
CA ALA A 148 -1.97 -4.12 -11.02
C ALA A 148 -1.27 -4.97 -9.93
N ASN A 149 -2.02 -5.84 -9.26
CA ASN A 149 -1.45 -6.77 -8.28
C ASN A 149 -0.54 -7.82 -8.94
N GLU A 150 -0.92 -8.31 -10.12
CA GLU A 150 -0.11 -9.26 -10.88
C GLU A 150 1.20 -8.64 -11.34
N TYR A 151 1.11 -7.42 -11.87
CA TYR A 151 2.24 -6.61 -12.32
C TYR A 151 3.25 -6.40 -11.18
N TYR A 152 2.75 -6.07 -9.98
CA TYR A 152 3.59 -5.95 -8.79
C TYR A 152 4.25 -7.28 -8.39
N ILE A 153 3.49 -8.38 -8.35
CA ILE A 153 4.04 -9.70 -7.99
C ILE A 153 5.17 -10.10 -8.95
N GLN A 154 4.94 -9.95 -10.25
CA GLN A 154 5.97 -10.27 -11.25
C GLN A 154 7.19 -9.37 -11.09
N GLY A 155 6.97 -8.07 -10.87
CA GLY A 155 8.03 -7.11 -10.59
C GLY A 155 8.91 -7.53 -9.41
N VAL A 156 8.35 -8.02 -8.31
CA VAL A 156 9.13 -8.53 -7.16
C VAL A 156 9.89 -9.81 -7.52
N ILE A 157 9.23 -10.76 -8.20
CA ILE A 157 9.84 -12.04 -8.60
C ILE A 157 11.05 -11.82 -9.52
N ASP A 158 10.98 -10.86 -10.43
CA ASP A 158 12.06 -10.54 -11.37
C ASP A 158 13.32 -9.98 -10.68
N HIS A 159 13.22 -9.53 -9.43
CA HIS A 159 14.34 -8.98 -8.65
C HIS A 159 14.97 -9.98 -7.68
N VAL A 160 14.53 -11.24 -7.68
CA VAL A 160 15.07 -12.30 -6.82
C VAL A 160 15.53 -13.52 -7.62
N ASP A 161 16.34 -14.37 -7.01
CA ASP A 161 16.75 -15.65 -7.58
C ASP A 161 15.61 -16.68 -7.42
N ALA A 162 14.57 -16.54 -8.25
CA ALA A 162 13.34 -17.30 -8.13
C ALA A 162 13.55 -18.82 -8.29
N GLU A 163 14.50 -19.24 -9.13
CA GLU A 163 14.82 -20.67 -9.31
C GLU A 163 15.40 -21.27 -8.03
N ASN A 164 16.39 -20.60 -7.41
CA ASN A 164 16.97 -21.05 -6.15
C ASN A 164 15.92 -21.13 -5.04
N ILE A 165 15.01 -20.15 -4.95
CA ILE A 165 13.92 -20.18 -3.95
C ILE A 165 12.99 -21.39 -4.20
N ARG A 166 12.60 -21.64 -5.46
CA ARG A 166 11.75 -22.79 -5.84
C ARG A 166 12.40 -24.13 -5.49
N GLU A 167 13.71 -24.26 -5.69
CA GLU A 167 14.45 -25.48 -5.36
C GLU A 167 14.42 -25.80 -3.86
N LYS A 168 14.33 -24.78 -3.00
CA LYS A 168 14.25 -24.97 -1.53
C LYS A 168 12.90 -25.50 -1.06
N ARG A 169 11.81 -25.21 -1.78
CA ARG A 169 10.43 -25.59 -1.40
C ARG A 169 10.09 -25.20 0.03
N LEU A 170 10.41 -23.96 0.40
CA LEU A 170 10.22 -23.45 1.75
C LEU A 170 8.73 -23.54 2.15
N LYS A 171 8.47 -23.96 3.38
CA LYS A 171 7.16 -23.85 4.01
C LYS A 171 7.07 -22.53 4.75
N VAL A 172 6.13 -21.67 4.35
CA VAL A 172 5.97 -20.32 4.87
C VAL A 172 4.57 -20.11 5.42
N VAL A 173 4.46 -19.58 6.63
CA VAL A 173 3.19 -19.13 7.19
C VAL A 173 3.03 -17.64 6.93
N ALA A 174 1.95 -17.23 6.25
CA ALA A 174 1.70 -15.85 5.86
C ALA A 174 0.45 -15.28 6.56
N ASP A 175 0.64 -14.29 7.44
CA ASP A 175 -0.43 -13.54 8.09
C ASP A 175 -0.59 -12.15 7.43
N THR A 176 -1.59 -12.00 6.58
CA THR A 176 -1.86 -10.72 5.90
C THR A 176 -2.81 -9.81 6.67
N GLY A 177 -3.23 -10.18 7.88
CA GLY A 177 -4.00 -9.33 8.79
C GLY A 177 -5.32 -8.83 8.24
N CYS A 178 -5.96 -9.57 7.31
CA CYS A 178 -7.12 -9.16 6.52
C CYS A 178 -6.88 -7.90 5.65
N GLY A 179 -5.63 -7.49 5.50
CA GLY A 179 -5.18 -6.30 4.79
C GLY A 179 -5.00 -6.54 3.29
N ALA A 180 -4.50 -5.50 2.63
CA ALA A 180 -4.28 -5.47 1.19
C ALA A 180 -3.22 -6.51 0.73
N GLY A 181 -2.30 -6.92 1.61
CA GLY A 181 -1.34 -7.99 1.32
C GLY A 181 -1.97 -9.33 0.94
N SER A 182 -3.23 -9.55 1.33
CA SER A 182 -3.98 -10.78 1.03
C SER A 182 -4.19 -11.02 -0.48
N VAL A 183 -4.14 -9.97 -1.32
CA VAL A 183 -4.21 -10.10 -2.78
C VAL A 183 -2.86 -10.28 -3.46
N THR A 184 -1.74 -10.26 -2.72
CA THR A 184 -0.39 -10.34 -3.32
C THR A 184 0.51 -11.38 -2.64
N LEU A 185 0.73 -11.30 -1.32
CA LEU A 185 1.76 -12.07 -0.64
C LEU A 185 1.58 -13.60 -0.78
N PRO A 186 0.39 -14.19 -0.55
CA PRO A 186 0.21 -15.63 -0.70
C PRO A 186 0.50 -16.12 -2.13
N PHE A 187 0.05 -15.36 -3.13
CA PHE A 187 0.23 -15.70 -4.54
C PHE A 187 1.69 -15.56 -4.99
N MET A 188 2.39 -14.54 -4.48
CA MET A 188 3.81 -14.35 -4.71
C MET A 188 4.64 -15.52 -4.15
N LEU A 189 4.37 -15.92 -2.91
CA LEU A 189 5.05 -17.06 -2.28
C LEU A 189 4.78 -18.38 -3.03
N GLN A 190 3.53 -18.61 -3.47
CA GLN A 190 3.20 -19.78 -4.29
C GLN A 190 3.98 -19.81 -5.62
N ARG A 191 4.13 -18.67 -6.30
CA ARG A 191 4.92 -18.56 -7.55
C ARG A 191 6.42 -18.73 -7.35
N LEU A 192 6.90 -18.46 -6.14
CA LEU A 192 8.26 -18.75 -5.70
C LEU A 192 8.43 -20.22 -5.26
N GLY A 193 7.39 -21.06 -5.40
CA GLY A 193 7.47 -22.49 -5.13
C GLY A 193 7.38 -22.86 -3.66
N CYS A 194 6.95 -21.93 -2.79
CA CYS A 194 6.76 -22.19 -1.37
C CYS A 194 5.49 -23.01 -1.11
N GLU A 195 5.51 -23.84 -0.07
CA GLU A 195 4.30 -24.37 0.57
C GLU A 195 3.75 -23.28 1.49
N VAL A 196 2.57 -22.74 1.19
CA VAL A 196 2.05 -21.55 1.89
C VAL A 196 0.87 -21.92 2.78
N ILE A 197 0.98 -21.58 4.06
CA ILE A 197 -0.12 -21.63 5.03
C ILE A 197 -0.55 -20.20 5.31
N THR A 198 -1.77 -19.83 4.99
CA THR A 198 -2.25 -18.47 5.20
C THR A 198 -3.05 -18.35 6.50
N ILE A 199 -2.85 -17.24 7.21
CA ILE A 199 -3.67 -16.79 8.34
C ILE A 199 -4.23 -15.42 7.96
N ASN A 200 -5.48 -15.13 8.32
CA ASN A 200 -6.09 -13.82 8.10
C ASN A 200 -6.00 -13.32 6.64
N ALA A 201 -6.12 -14.21 5.65
CA ALA A 201 -5.93 -13.88 4.23
C ALA A 201 -7.22 -13.60 3.44
N GLN A 202 -8.36 -13.56 4.12
CA GLN A 202 -9.60 -13.01 3.59
C GLN A 202 -9.58 -11.48 3.64
N LEU A 203 -10.17 -10.81 2.64
CA LEU A 203 -10.33 -9.35 2.66
C LEU A 203 -11.45 -8.97 3.63
N ASP A 204 -11.08 -8.42 4.78
CA ASP A 204 -12.03 -7.98 5.81
C ASP A 204 -11.51 -6.72 6.51
N GLY A 205 -12.04 -5.57 6.11
CA GLY A 205 -11.70 -4.26 6.67
C GLY A 205 -12.16 -4.04 8.11
N THR A 206 -12.82 -5.01 8.73
CA THR A 206 -13.09 -4.99 10.17
C THR A 206 -11.90 -5.47 10.99
N PHE A 207 -10.89 -6.10 10.38
CA PHE A 207 -9.69 -6.61 11.07
C PHE A 207 -10.03 -7.42 12.34
N PRO A 208 -10.78 -8.54 12.22
CA PRO A 208 -11.42 -9.12 13.39
C PRO A 208 -10.52 -9.99 14.27
N TRP A 209 -9.35 -10.42 13.77
CA TRP A 209 -8.40 -11.24 14.54
C TRP A 209 -7.32 -10.43 15.28
N ARG A 210 -6.74 -9.44 14.63
CA ARG A 210 -5.74 -8.54 15.23
C ARG A 210 -5.85 -7.14 14.67
N ASN A 211 -5.31 -6.17 15.40
CA ASN A 211 -5.09 -4.85 14.83
C ASN A 211 -4.18 -4.97 13.59
N PRO A 212 -4.33 -4.06 12.60
CA PRO A 212 -3.56 -4.16 11.37
C PRO A 212 -2.06 -4.08 11.62
N GLU A 213 -1.60 -3.41 12.68
CA GLU A 213 -0.18 -3.36 13.03
C GLU A 213 0.36 -4.73 13.51
N PRO A 214 1.40 -5.29 12.87
CA PRO A 214 1.92 -6.62 13.21
C PRO A 214 3.00 -6.53 14.31
N THR A 215 2.61 -6.21 15.54
CA THR A 215 3.53 -6.20 16.69
C THR A 215 3.72 -7.60 17.30
N PRO A 216 4.83 -7.88 17.99
CA PRO A 216 5.09 -9.21 18.56
C PRO A 216 3.96 -9.76 19.45
N ASP A 217 3.29 -8.89 20.22
CA ASP A 217 2.19 -9.28 21.12
C ASP A 217 0.92 -9.73 20.39
N VAL A 218 0.70 -9.29 19.14
CA VAL A 218 -0.45 -9.70 18.33
C VAL A 218 -0.16 -10.84 17.34
N LEU A 219 1.10 -11.31 17.27
CA LEU A 219 1.55 -12.36 16.34
C LEU A 219 1.75 -13.73 17.01
N THR A 220 1.18 -13.94 18.19
CA THR A 220 1.31 -15.18 18.95
C THR A 220 0.79 -16.41 18.19
N GLU A 221 -0.34 -16.27 17.48
CA GLU A 221 -0.92 -17.32 16.65
C GLU A 221 -0.03 -17.67 15.44
N LEU A 222 0.56 -16.67 14.78
CA LEU A 222 1.52 -16.89 13.69
C LEU A 222 2.72 -17.71 14.19
N ALA A 223 3.32 -17.31 15.31
CA ALA A 223 4.44 -18.01 15.91
C ALA A 223 4.11 -19.46 16.32
N GLU A 224 2.91 -19.69 16.85
CA GLU A 224 2.44 -21.03 17.20
C GLU A 224 2.24 -21.92 15.97
N ILE A 225 1.63 -21.39 14.91
CA ILE A 225 1.42 -22.14 13.65
C ILE A 225 2.77 -22.48 12.99
N VAL A 226 3.74 -21.57 13.00
CA VAL A 226 5.09 -21.85 12.50
C VAL A 226 5.72 -23.04 13.23
N ARG A 227 5.74 -23.01 14.57
CA ARG A 227 6.28 -24.11 15.38
C ARG A 227 5.55 -25.45 15.16
N THR A 228 4.22 -25.41 15.18
CA THR A 228 3.40 -26.64 15.14
C THR A 228 3.37 -27.30 13.77
N THR A 229 3.54 -26.52 12.70
CA THR A 229 3.55 -27.04 11.31
C THR A 229 4.96 -27.32 10.78
N GLY A 230 5.99 -26.96 11.56
CA GLY A 230 7.39 -27.06 11.16
C GLY A 230 7.69 -26.21 9.93
N ALA A 231 7.13 -25.00 9.89
CA ALA A 231 7.42 -24.05 8.81
C ALA A 231 8.82 -23.46 8.96
N ASP A 232 9.45 -23.13 7.83
CA ASP A 232 10.80 -22.55 7.81
C ASP A 232 10.82 -21.10 8.29
N MET A 233 9.69 -20.40 8.17
CA MET A 233 9.50 -19.03 8.66
C MET A 233 8.02 -18.64 8.66
N GLY A 234 7.71 -17.57 9.38
CA GLY A 234 6.47 -16.83 9.24
C GLY A 234 6.70 -15.39 8.79
N VAL A 235 5.72 -14.83 8.10
CA VAL A 235 5.69 -13.42 7.68
C VAL A 235 4.34 -12.81 8.01
N ALA A 236 4.33 -11.61 8.59
CA ALA A 236 3.13 -10.82 8.79
C ALA A 236 3.24 -9.45 8.12
N GLN A 237 2.11 -8.97 7.58
CA GLN A 237 2.01 -7.63 6.99
C GLN A 237 1.01 -6.76 7.75
N ASP A 238 1.15 -5.45 7.57
CA ASP A 238 0.16 -4.49 8.05
C ASP A 238 -0.98 -4.24 7.05
N GLY A 239 -1.93 -3.38 7.43
CA GLY A 239 -3.22 -3.25 6.74
C GLY A 239 -3.11 -2.89 5.24
N ASP A 240 -2.12 -2.08 4.87
CA ASP A 240 -1.85 -1.66 3.49
C ASP A 240 -0.59 -2.28 2.89
N ALA A 241 0.05 -3.19 3.65
CA ALA A 241 1.14 -4.07 3.27
C ALA A 241 2.38 -3.34 2.72
N ASP A 242 2.69 -2.16 3.26
CA ASP A 242 3.99 -1.50 3.08
C ASP A 242 5.05 -2.00 4.09
N ARG A 243 4.62 -2.66 5.18
CA ARG A 243 5.50 -3.32 6.15
C ARG A 243 5.38 -4.84 6.11
N ALA A 244 6.51 -5.50 6.38
CA ALA A 244 6.58 -6.94 6.59
C ALA A 244 7.49 -7.24 7.78
N VAL A 245 7.00 -8.04 8.71
CA VAL A 245 7.75 -8.55 9.87
C VAL A 245 7.82 -10.07 9.81
N PHE A 246 8.80 -10.66 10.50
CA PHE A 246 9.12 -12.07 10.35
C PHE A 246 9.23 -12.77 11.70
N VAL A 247 8.88 -14.05 11.70
CA VAL A 247 9.23 -14.99 12.78
C VAL A 247 10.07 -16.12 12.19
N ASP A 248 11.05 -16.60 12.94
CA ASP A 248 11.91 -17.71 12.53
C ASP A 248 11.22 -19.08 12.69
N GLU A 249 11.94 -20.16 12.39
CA GLU A 249 11.43 -21.54 12.50
C GLU A 249 11.07 -21.95 13.95
N ASN A 250 11.60 -21.25 14.95
CA ASN A 250 11.28 -21.45 16.37
C ASN A 250 10.07 -20.61 16.80
N GLY A 251 9.54 -19.79 15.90
CA GLY A 251 8.48 -18.83 16.15
C GLY A 251 8.93 -17.65 17.01
N ASP A 252 10.22 -17.33 17.00
CA ASP A 252 10.78 -16.13 17.63
C ASP A 252 10.67 -14.95 16.66
N PHE A 253 10.23 -13.79 17.17
CA PHE A 253 10.10 -12.58 16.38
C PHE A 253 11.48 -12.02 16.00
N ILE A 254 11.67 -11.73 14.72
CA ILE A 254 12.90 -11.12 14.20
C ILE A 254 12.79 -9.61 14.29
N ASP A 255 13.66 -9.01 15.10
CA ASP A 255 13.77 -7.56 15.26
C ASP A 255 14.06 -6.86 13.93
N GLU A 256 13.42 -5.71 13.70
CA GLU A 256 13.52 -4.95 12.45
C GLU A 256 14.95 -4.44 12.18
N GLU A 257 15.74 -4.16 13.24
CA GLU A 257 17.15 -3.79 13.10
C GLU A 257 18.00 -4.95 12.59
N VAL A 258 17.69 -6.17 13.06
CA VAL A 258 18.35 -7.40 12.61
C VAL A 258 17.99 -7.66 11.15
N LEU A 259 16.72 -7.50 10.78
CA LEU A 259 16.26 -7.62 9.40
C LEU A 259 16.96 -6.60 8.49
N LEU A 260 17.02 -5.33 8.89
CA LEU A 260 17.73 -4.29 8.15
C LEU A 260 19.20 -4.65 7.96
N ALA A 261 19.89 -5.12 9.01
CA ALA A 261 21.28 -5.53 8.94
C ALA A 261 21.50 -6.72 7.99
N MET A 262 20.59 -7.72 8.00
CA MET A 262 20.62 -8.87 7.10
C MET A 262 20.46 -8.43 5.63
N MET A 263 19.46 -7.59 5.35
CA MET A 263 19.19 -7.06 4.01
C MET A 263 20.34 -6.19 3.51
N ALA A 264 20.84 -5.30 4.36
CA ALA A 264 22.01 -4.47 4.07
C ALA A 264 23.24 -5.31 3.72
N LYS A 265 23.56 -6.34 4.51
CA LYS A 265 24.67 -7.25 4.25
C LYS A 265 24.50 -7.99 2.92
N TYR A 266 23.29 -8.49 2.64
CA TYR A 266 22.97 -9.17 1.39
C TYR A 266 23.18 -8.27 0.17
N ILE A 267 22.65 -7.03 0.20
CA ILE A 267 22.79 -6.08 -0.91
C ILE A 267 24.24 -5.61 -1.06
N LEU A 268 24.91 -5.22 0.02
CA LEU A 268 26.28 -4.71 -0.01
C LEU A 268 27.32 -5.77 -0.42
N SER A 269 27.03 -7.06 -0.19
CA SER A 269 27.87 -8.15 -0.70
C SER A 269 27.92 -8.20 -2.23
N ARG A 270 26.92 -7.63 -2.91
CA ARG A 270 26.78 -7.60 -4.38
C ARG A 270 27.09 -6.23 -4.97
N LYS A 271 26.68 -5.16 -4.28
CA LYS A 271 26.80 -3.78 -4.76
C LYS A 271 27.10 -2.84 -3.60
N LYS A 272 28.27 -2.20 -3.63
CA LYS A 272 28.63 -1.15 -2.64
C LYS A 272 27.67 0.04 -2.75
N GLY A 273 27.33 0.64 -1.62
CA GLY A 273 26.43 1.79 -1.55
C GLY A 273 26.32 2.35 -0.14
N VAL A 274 25.48 3.36 0.00
CA VAL A 274 25.13 3.99 1.28
C VAL A 274 23.84 3.36 1.80
N ILE A 275 23.76 3.16 3.12
CA ILE A 275 22.53 2.75 3.82
C ILE A 275 21.97 3.98 4.52
N VAL A 276 20.67 4.18 4.44
CA VAL A 276 19.94 5.24 5.13
C VAL A 276 18.99 4.58 6.14
N THR A 277 18.98 5.07 7.38
CA THR A 277 18.16 4.56 8.48
C THR A 277 17.71 5.73 9.36
N PRO A 278 16.56 5.64 10.06
CA PRO A 278 16.23 6.55 11.16
C PRO A 278 17.31 6.55 12.25
N VAL A 279 17.34 7.64 13.03
CA VAL A 279 18.23 7.82 14.20
C VAL A 279 17.56 7.29 15.46
#